data_AF-A0A1M7K4U2-F1
#
_entry.id   AF-A0A1M7K4U2-F1
#
_cell.length_a   1.000
_cell.length_b   1.000
_cell.length_c   1.000
_cell.angle_alpha   90.00
_cell.angle_beta   90.00
_cell.angle_gamma   90.00
#
_symmetry.space_group_name_H-M   'P 1'
#
loop_
_entity.id
_entity.type
_entity.pdbx_description
1 polymer ?
#
loop_
_entity_poly.entity_id
_entity_poly.type
_entity_poly.pdbx_seq_one_letter_code
_entity_poly.pdbx_strand_id
1 'polypeptide(L)' 'MSFSSFKNIPPLAFYFGSVICFVLANVLRDKTLSFYYVLLILGILFFFMGVLRRLGTKR' A
#
# COMPACT_ATOMS: atom_id res chain seq x y z
N MET A 1 8.00 20.85 11.92
CA MET A 1 8.40 20.68 10.50
C MET A 1 7.18 20.25 9.70
N SER A 2 6.96 20.91 8.56
CA SER A 2 5.72 20.90 7.80
C SER A 2 5.43 19.53 7.15
N PHE A 3 4.30 18.91 7.51
CA PHE A 3 3.77 17.68 6.89
C PHE A 3 3.18 17.94 5.48
N SER A 4 3.80 18.82 4.69
CA SER A 4 3.36 19.11 3.32
C SER A 4 3.69 17.97 2.34
N SER A 5 4.61 17.07 2.69
CA SER A 5 4.93 15.92 1.83
C SER A 5 3.76 14.95 1.66
N PHE A 6 2.86 14.80 2.63
CA PHE A 6 1.71 13.89 2.49
C PHE A 6 0.65 14.34 1.48
N LYS A 7 0.65 15.63 1.10
CA LYS A 7 -0.32 16.22 0.18
C LYS A 7 0.00 16.00 -1.30
N ASN A 8 1.27 15.79 -1.64
CA ASN A 8 1.76 15.61 -3.02
C ASN A 8 2.36 14.22 -3.29
N ILE A 9 2.21 13.24 -2.39
CA ILE A 9 2.63 11.87 -2.71
C ILE A 9 1.74 11.37 -3.86
N PRO A 10 2.32 11.04 -5.03
CA PRO A 10 1.53 10.56 -6.14
C PRO A 10 0.84 9.26 -5.73
N PRO A 11 -0.43 9.05 -6.11
CA PRO A 11 -1.13 7.78 -5.85
C PRO A 11 -0.37 6.56 -6.39
N LEU A 12 0.52 6.78 -7.36
CA LEU A 12 1.48 5.78 -7.86
C LEU A 12 2.39 5.21 -6.76
N ALA A 13 2.83 6.02 -5.78
CA ALA A 13 3.68 5.55 -4.69
C ALA A 13 2.93 4.59 -3.74
N PHE A 14 1.63 4.85 -3.48
CA PHE A 14 0.78 3.93 -2.72
C PHE A 14 0.58 2.60 -3.47
N TYR A 15 0.48 2.66 -4.79
CA TYR A 15 0.44 1.48 -5.66
C TYR A 15 1.75 0.68 -5.63
N PHE A 16 2.90 1.34 -5.73
CA PHE A 16 4.18 0.66 -5.62
C PHE A 16 4.36 0.02 -4.23
N GLY A 17 3.96 0.72 -3.16
CA GLY A 17 3.97 0.18 -1.80
C GLY A 17 3.09 -1.06 -1.64
N SER A 18 1.89 -1.08 -2.21
CA SER A 18 1.01 -2.25 -2.15
C SER A 18 1.55 -3.43 -2.95
N VAL A 19 2.12 -3.21 -4.13
CA VAL A 19 2.78 -4.26 -4.93
C VAL A 19 3.95 -4.88 -4.15
N ILE A 20 4.81 -4.05 -3.56
CA ILE A 20 5.92 -4.53 -2.74
C ILE A 20 5.41 -5.34 -1.55
N CYS A 21 4.37 -4.87 -0.84
CA CYS A 21 3.75 -5.64 0.25
C CYS A 21 3.18 -6.99 -0.22
N PHE A 22 2.51 -7.05 -1.37
CA PHE A 22 1.98 -8.30 -1.90
C PHE A 22 3.07 -9.28 -2.35
N VAL A 23 4.15 -8.77 -2.93
CA VAL A 23 5.31 -9.58 -3.30
C VAL A 23 5.99 -10.13 -2.04
N LEU A 24 6.27 -9.29 -1.04
CA LEU A 24 6.84 -9.74 0.23
C LEU A 24 5.90 -10.71 0.97
N ALA A 25 4.59 -10.47 0.96
CA ALA A 25 3.61 -11.39 1.53
C ALA A 25 3.78 -12.78 0.90
N ASN A 26 3.80 -12.85 -0.43
CA ASN A 26 3.97 -14.11 -1.14
C ASN A 26 5.32 -14.78 -0.87
N VAL A 27 6.42 -14.03 -0.79
CA VAL A 27 7.75 -14.58 -0.48
C VAL A 27 7.81 -15.13 0.95
N LEU A 28 7.14 -14.48 1.91
CA LEU A 28 7.12 -14.88 3.31
C LEU A 28 6.01 -15.88 3.65
N ARG A 29 5.15 -16.22 2.69
CA ARG A 29 4.00 -17.10 2.85
C ARG A 29 4.38 -18.46 3.42
N ASP A 30 5.45 -19.04 2.92
CA ASP A 30 5.91 -20.38 3.30
C ASP A 30 6.65 -20.41 4.64
N LYS A 31 7.12 -19.25 5.13
CA LYS A 31 7.88 -19.17 6.39
C LYS A 31 7.00 -18.80 7.57
N THR A 32 6.08 -17.84 7.40
CA THR A 32 5.30 -17.29 8.51
C THR A 32 3.90 -16.90 8.03
N LEU A 33 2.93 -17.81 8.22
CA LEU A 33 1.52 -17.57 7.87
C LEU A 33 0.95 -16.32 8.54
N SER A 34 1.29 -16.05 9.80
CA SER A 34 0.85 -14.83 10.49
C SER A 34 1.38 -13.56 9.82
N PHE A 35 2.65 -13.56 9.40
CA PHE A 35 3.27 -12.39 8.75
C PHE A 35 2.70 -12.19 7.33
N TYR A 36 2.41 -13.29 6.63
CA TYR A 36 1.68 -13.28 5.37
C TYR A 36 0.33 -12.58 5.49
N TYR A 37 -0.52 -12.97 6.46
CA TYR A 37 -1.83 -12.35 6.61
C TYR A 37 -1.75 -10.87 6.97
N VAL A 38 -0.80 -10.47 7.81
CA VAL A 38 -0.58 -9.06 8.16
C VAL A 38 -0.16 -8.25 6.93
N LEU A 39 0.86 -8.69 6.18
CA LEU A 39 1.30 -7.99 4.97
C LEU A 39 0.23 -7.98 3.87
N LEU A 40 -0.56 -9.05 3.76
CA LEU A 40 -1.64 -9.14 2.79
C LEU A 40 -2.72 -8.09 3.09
N ILE A 41 -3.19 -8.01 4.33
CA ILE A 41 -4.18 -7.02 4.76
C ILE A 41 -3.61 -5.60 4.59
N LEU A 42 -2.35 -5.38 4.98
CA LEU A 42 -1.67 -4.09 4.83
C LEU A 42 -1.57 -3.67 3.36
N GLY A 43 -1.21 -4.60 2.47
CA GLY A 43 -1.14 -4.38 1.02
C GLY A 43 -2.49 -4.02 0.41
N ILE A 44 -3.57 -4.70 0.83
CA ILE A 44 -4.94 -4.39 0.41
C ILE A 44 -5.34 -2.98 0.86
N LEU A 45 -5.08 -2.62 2.11
CA LEU A 45 -5.38 -1.27 2.62
C LEU A 45 -4.61 -0.20 1.84
N PHE A 46 -3.32 -0.39 1.59
CA PHE A 46 -2.50 0.51 0.77
C PHE A 46 -3.02 0.63 -0.66
N PHE A 47 -3.45 -0.48 -1.26
CA PHE A 47 -4.02 -0.52 -2.60
C PHE A 47 -5.31 0.31 -2.68
N PHE A 48 -6.26 0.06 -1.78
CA PHE A 48 -7.51 0.82 -1.74
C PHE A 48 -7.29 2.30 -1.44
N MET A 49 -6.39 2.63 -0.51
CA MET A 49 -6.05 4.02 -0.19
C MET A 49 -5.42 4.75 -1.39
N GLY A 50 -4.55 4.08 -2.15
CA GLY A 50 -4.00 4.60 -3.41
C GLY A 50 -5.07 4.82 -4.49
N VAL A 51 -6.01 3.88 -4.63
CA VAL A 51 -7.15 3.97 -5.55
C VAL A 51 -8.10 5.11 -5.18
N LEU A 52 -8.47 5.22 -3.90
CA LEU A 52 -9.35 6.28 -3.39
C LEU A 52 -8.71 7.66 -3.56
N ARG A 53 -7.39 7.81 -3.31
CA ARG A 53 -6.66 9.05 -3.61
C ARG A 53 -6.69 9.40 -5.10
N ARG A 54 -6.58 8.41 -5.99
CA ARG A 54 -6.69 8.62 -7.45
C ARG A 54 -8.10 9.01 -7.89
N LEU A 55 -9.15 8.50 -7.23
CA LEU A 55 -10.53 8.85 -7.52
C LEU A 55 -10.92 10.23 -6.96
N GLY A 56 -10.41 10.59 -5.78
CA GLY A 56 -10.67 11.87 -5.12
C GLY A 56 -10.03 13.08 -5.82
N THR A 57 -8.92 12.91 -6.54
CA THR A 57 -8.24 13.99 -7.27
C THR A 57 -8.89 14.38 -8.60
N LYS A 58 -10.09 13.85 -8.90
CA LYS A 58 -10.89 14.25 -10.08
C LYS A 58 -12.05 15.21 -9.73
N ARG A 59 -12.12 15.75 -8.51
CA ARG A 59 -13.00 16.88 -8.16
C ARG A 59 -12.19 18.13 -7.90
#